data_AF-A0A699WW38-F1
#
_entry.id   AF-A0A699WW38-F1
#
_cell.length_a   1.000
_cell.length_b   1.000
_cell.length_c   1.000
_cell.angle_alpha   90.00
_cell.angle_beta   90.00
_cell.angle_gamma   90.00
#
_symmetry.space_group_name_H-M   'P 1'
#
loop_
_entity.id
_entity.type
_entity.pdbx_description
1 polymer ?
#
loop_
_entity_poly.entity_id
_entity_poly.type
_entity_poly.pdbx_seq_one_letter_code
_entity_poly.pdbx_strand_id
1 'polypeptide(L)'
;YHPGKANVVADALSRKSGMVAGIKVEEEIIRDLERLDIELFVSGQQGYWATLREALLTEAHSSRFSVHPGSTKMYHDLKQYFWWSRMKGDVATFVA
;
A
#
# COMPACT_ATOMS: atom_id res chain seq x y z
N TYR A 1 41.55 -13.41 10.51
CA TYR A 1 40.29 -12.71 10.19
C TYR A 1 39.69 -13.38 8.94
N HIS A 2 38.52 -14.02 9.04
CA HIS A 2 37.95 -14.84 7.96
C HIS A 2 36.68 -14.18 7.37
N PRO A 3 36.77 -13.52 6.21
CA PRO A 3 35.66 -12.77 5.61
C PRO A 3 34.52 -13.65 5.03
N GLY A 4 34.68 -14.98 4.99
CA GLY A 4 33.70 -15.87 4.36
C GLY A 4 32.41 -16.14 5.15
N LYS A 5 32.39 -15.91 6.47
CA LYS A 5 31.20 -16.24 7.30
C LYS A 5 30.09 -15.21 7.18
N ALA A 6 30.43 -13.93 6.96
CA ALA A 6 29.45 -12.86 6.85
C ALA A 6 28.63 -12.94 5.55
N ASN A 7 29.25 -13.34 4.43
CA ASN A 7 28.58 -13.40 3.13
C ASN A 7 27.59 -14.58 3.02
N VAL A 8 27.84 -15.71 3.69
CA VAL A 8 26.91 -16.85 3.67
C VAL A 8 25.61 -16.49 4.37
N VAL A 9 25.69 -15.71 5.45
CA VAL A 9 24.50 -15.22 6.17
C VAL A 9 23.74 -14.22 5.30
N ALA A 10 24.44 -13.31 4.61
CA ALA A 10 23.82 -12.36 3.68
C ALA A 10 23.14 -13.06 2.49
N ASP A 11 23.77 -14.07 1.87
CA ASP A 11 23.20 -14.85 0.77
C ASP A 11 21.97 -15.67 1.21
N ALA A 12 22.05 -16.30 2.39
CA ALA A 12 20.93 -17.00 3.00
C ALA A 12 19.75 -16.05 3.36
N LEU A 13 20.05 -14.85 3.87
CA LEU A 13 19.05 -13.81 4.13
C LEU A 13 18.45 -13.25 2.83
N SER A 14 19.24 -13.08 1.77
CA SER A 14 18.77 -12.60 0.47
C SER A 14 17.77 -13.59 -0.15
N ARG A 15 18.07 -14.90 -0.07
CA ARG A 15 17.16 -15.96 -0.52
C ARG A 15 15.87 -16.03 0.31
N LYS A 16 15.93 -15.73 1.62
CA LYS A 16 14.75 -15.66 2.51
C LYS A 16 13.96 -14.35 2.34
N SER A 17 14.63 -13.25 2.00
CA SER A 17 14.03 -11.96 1.69
C SER A 17 13.25 -11.99 0.38
N GLY A 18 13.66 -12.83 -0.59
CA GLY A 18 12.86 -13.13 -1.77
C GLY A 18 11.50 -13.80 -1.47
N MET A 19 11.39 -14.56 -0.37
CA MET A 19 10.11 -15.10 0.10
C MET A 19 9.25 -14.06 0.82
N VAL A 20 9.87 -13.05 1.44
CA VAL A 20 9.15 -11.94 2.13
C VAL A 20 8.73 -10.85 1.15
N ALA A 21 9.51 -10.61 0.09
CA ALA A 21 9.08 -9.90 -1.12
C ALA A 21 8.08 -10.73 -1.97
N GLY A 22 7.87 -11.99 -1.56
CA GLY A 22 7.11 -13.03 -2.23
C GLY A 22 5.86 -13.47 -1.46
N ILE A 23 5.25 -12.62 -0.63
CA ILE A 23 3.78 -12.60 -0.68
C ILE A 23 3.43 -11.91 -2.00
N LYS A 24 3.67 -12.60 -3.13
CA LYS A 24 2.99 -12.27 -4.37
C LYS A 24 1.53 -12.55 -4.07
N VAL A 25 0.78 -11.51 -3.74
CA VAL A 25 -0.67 -11.64 -3.64
C VAL A 25 -1.14 -11.90 -5.06
N GLU A 26 -1.46 -13.15 -5.37
CA GLU A 26 -2.08 -13.52 -6.63
C GLU A 26 -3.35 -12.66 -6.80
N GLU A 27 -3.66 -12.20 -8.01
CA GLU A 27 -4.82 -11.31 -8.26
C GLU A 27 -6.13 -11.89 -7.70
N GLU A 28 -6.23 -13.22 -7.62
CA GLU A 28 -7.37 -13.91 -7.03
C GLU A 28 -7.46 -13.71 -5.51
N ILE A 29 -6.33 -13.74 -4.80
CA ILE A 29 -6.26 -13.46 -3.35
C ILE A 29 -6.58 -11.98 -3.09
N ILE A 30 -6.11 -11.05 -3.93
CA ILE A 30 -6.47 -9.63 -3.81
C ILE A 30 -7.99 -9.46 -3.98
N ARG A 31 -8.57 -10.06 -5.03
CA ARG A 31 -10.02 -10.04 -5.28
C ARG A 31 -10.83 -10.67 -4.16
N ASP A 32 -10.35 -11.76 -3.57
CA ASP A 32 -11.04 -12.41 -2.47
C ASP A 32 -10.94 -11.60 -1.18
N LEU A 33 -9.81 -10.96 -0.91
CA LEU A 33 -9.67 -10.02 0.22
C LEU A 33 -10.57 -8.79 0.04
N GLU A 34 -10.71 -8.27 -1.18
CA GLU A 34 -11.67 -7.21 -1.53
C GLU A 34 -13.12 -7.68 -1.33
N ARG A 35 -13.46 -8.89 -1.79
CA ARG A 35 -14.81 -9.47 -1.69
C ARG A 35 -15.21 -9.78 -0.25
N LEU A 36 -14.23 -10.12 0.58
CA LEU A 36 -14.43 -10.46 1.99
C LEU A 36 -14.28 -9.27 2.94
N ASP A 37 -13.97 -8.06 2.42
CA ASP A 37 -13.73 -6.85 3.21
C ASP A 37 -12.67 -7.06 4.32
N ILE A 38 -11.64 -7.85 4.03
CA ILE A 38 -10.59 -8.19 4.99
C ILE A 38 -9.47 -7.14 4.88
N GLU A 39 -9.36 -6.28 5.89
CA GLU A 39 -8.21 -5.38 6.02
C GLU A 39 -6.93 -6.15 6.40
N LEU A 40 -5.84 -5.91 5.67
CA LEU A 40 -4.49 -6.33 6.07
C LEU A 40 -4.09 -5.60 7.36
N PHE A 41 -4.40 -6.22 8.50
CA PHE A 41 -4.06 -5.69 9.81
C PHE A 41 -2.57 -5.90 10.10
N VAL A 42 -1.76 -4.88 9.87
CA VAL A 42 -0.40 -4.82 10.42
C VAL A 42 -0.55 -4.53 11.92
N SER A 43 -0.43 -5.56 12.75
CA SER A 43 -0.68 -5.44 14.20
C SER A 43 0.21 -4.37 14.81
N GLY A 44 -0.39 -3.30 15.33
CA GLY A 44 0.30 -2.20 16.02
C GLY A 44 0.32 -0.85 15.29
N GLN A 45 -0.19 -0.74 14.05
CA GLN A 45 -0.11 0.50 13.26
C GLN A 45 -1.46 1.03 12.75
N GLN A 46 -2.59 0.57 13.29
CA GLN A 46 -3.92 0.96 12.78
C GLN A 46 -4.13 2.49 12.76
N GLY A 47 -3.62 3.20 13.78
CA GLY A 47 -3.64 4.66 13.82
C GLY A 47 -2.74 5.34 12.78
N TYR A 48 -1.57 4.75 12.48
CA TYR A 48 -0.63 5.29 11.50
C TYR A 48 -1.12 5.11 10.05
N TRP A 49 -1.79 3.99 9.77
CA TRP A 49 -2.36 3.75 8.44
C TRP A 49 -3.55 4.66 8.14
N ALA A 50 -4.39 4.96 9.14
CA ALA A 50 -5.48 5.91 8.99
C ALA A 50 -4.96 7.33 8.69
N THR A 51 -3.96 7.80 9.45
CA THR A 51 -3.35 9.12 9.22
C THR A 51 -2.62 9.20 7.87
N LEU A 52 -2.00 8.11 7.42
CA LEU A 52 -1.36 8.07 6.11
C LEU A 52 -2.38 8.14 4.96
N ARG A 53 -3.50 7.41 5.04
CA ARG A 53 -4.59 7.50 4.05
C ARG A 53 -5.12 8.93 3.96
N GLU A 54 -5.39 9.56 5.09
CA GLU A 54 -5.86 10.95 5.16
C GLU A 54 -4.85 11.94 4.56
N ALA A 55 -3.57 11.79 4.87
CA ALA A 55 -2.50 12.64 4.31
C ALA A 55 -2.38 12.48 2.78
N LEU A 56 -2.48 11.26 2.26
CA LEU A 56 -2.44 10.98 0.83
C LEU A 56 -3.64 11.57 0.09
N LEU A 57 -4.85 11.43 0.66
CA LEU A 57 -6.07 12.02 0.10
C LEU A 57 -5.99 13.56 0.09
N THR A 58 -5.50 14.14 1.19
CA THR A 58 -5.30 15.59 1.33
C THR A 58 -4.30 16.12 0.33
N GLU A 59 -3.13 15.49 0.19
CA GLU A 59 -2.12 15.91 -0.79
C GLU A 59 -2.68 15.77 -2.22
N ALA A 60 -3.33 14.65 -2.56
CA ALA A 60 -3.90 14.44 -3.89
C ALA A 60 -4.98 15.48 -4.26
N HIS A 61 -5.78 15.93 -3.28
CA HIS A 61 -6.82 16.93 -3.51
C HIS A 61 -6.29 18.37 -3.50
N SER A 62 -5.39 18.67 -2.58
CA SER A 62 -4.96 20.05 -2.25
C SER A 62 -3.57 20.40 -2.75
N SER A 63 -2.90 19.51 -3.50
CA SER A 63 -1.58 19.80 -4.04
C SER A 63 -1.61 21.10 -4.84
N ARG A 64 -0.53 21.88 -4.78
CA ARG A 64 -0.42 23.17 -5.48
C ARG A 64 -0.56 23.09 -7.01
N PHE A 65 -0.45 21.88 -7.57
CA PHE A 65 -0.63 21.58 -8.99
C PHE A 65 -1.96 20.90 -9.29
N SER A 66 -2.81 20.74 -8.28
CA SER A 66 -4.11 20.11 -8.36
C SER A 66 -5.17 21.11 -8.79
N VAL A 67 -5.80 20.87 -9.94
CA VAL A 67 -7.03 21.57 -10.33
C VAL A 67 -8.18 20.71 -9.86
N HIS A 68 -8.68 20.97 -8.64
CA HIS A 68 -9.74 20.23 -7.93
C HIS A 68 -10.15 18.92 -8.61
N PRO A 69 -9.30 17.88 -8.52
CA PRO A 69 -9.50 16.65 -9.27
C PRO A 69 -10.74 15.96 -8.73
N GLY A 70 -11.67 15.66 -9.63
CA GLY A 70 -12.83 14.84 -9.30
C GLY A 70 -12.41 13.46 -8.80
N SER A 71 -13.32 12.79 -8.09
CA SER A 71 -13.10 11.48 -7.47
C SER A 71 -12.52 10.43 -8.43
N THR A 72 -12.94 10.44 -9.70
CA THR A 72 -12.40 9.56 -10.75
C THR A 72 -10.91 9.79 -10.98
N LYS A 73 -10.48 11.05 -11.12
CA LYS A 73 -9.08 11.40 -11.36
C LYS A 73 -8.23 11.06 -10.15
N MET A 74 -8.67 11.43 -8.94
CA MET A 74 -7.96 11.10 -7.71
C MET A 74 -7.81 9.59 -7.52
N TYR A 75 -8.85 8.80 -7.77
CA TYR A 75 -8.78 7.34 -7.68
C TYR A 75 -7.75 6.77 -8.67
N HIS A 76 -7.75 7.24 -9.92
CA HIS A 76 -6.80 6.78 -10.92
C HIS A 76 -5.35 7.16 -10.58
N ASP A 77 -5.12 8.40 -10.15
CA ASP A 77 -3.79 8.90 -9.82
C ASP A 77 -3.22 8.18 -8.58
N LEU A 78 -4.03 7.95 -7.54
CA LEU A 78 -3.61 7.20 -6.35
C LEU A 78 -3.40 5.72 -6.63
N LYS A 79 -4.27 5.08 -7.43
CA LYS A 79 -4.18 3.65 -7.77
C LYS A 79 -2.91 3.28 -8.55
N GLN A 80 -2.25 4.24 -9.19
CA GLN A 80 -0.98 3.99 -9.86
C GLN A 80 0.15 3.59 -8.89
N TYR A 81 0.08 4.06 -7.65
CA TYR A 81 1.17 3.92 -6.67
C TYR A 81 0.73 3.29 -5.35
N PHE A 82 -0.55 3.38 -5.00
CA PHE A 82 -1.10 2.94 -3.71
C PHE A 82 -2.34 2.05 -3.89
N TRP A 83 -2.56 1.18 -2.91
CA TRP A 83 -3.74 0.30 -2.87
C TRP A 83 -4.19 0.03 -1.43
N TRP A 84 -5.49 0.18 -1.16
CA TRP A 84 -6.12 -0.25 0.10
C TRP A 84 -7.59 -0.62 -0.09
N SER A 85 -8.14 -1.41 0.85
CA SER A 85 -9.56 -1.78 0.83
C SER A 85 -10.44 -0.52 0.88
N ARG A 86 -11.54 -0.50 0.12
CA ARG A 86 -12.48 0.62 0.02
C ARG A 86 -11.90 1.96 -0.47
N MET A 87 -10.70 1.99 -1.05
CA MET A 87 -10.05 3.20 -1.59
C MET A 87 -10.97 4.05 -2.49
N LYS A 88 -11.79 3.41 -3.33
CA LYS A 88 -12.77 4.11 -4.19
C LYS A 88 -13.86 4.85 -3.38
N GLY A 89 -14.30 4.25 -2.28
CA GLY A 89 -15.29 4.85 -1.36
C GLY A 89 -14.69 5.99 -0.55
N ASP A 90 -13.45 5.82 -0.08
CA ASP A 90 -12.73 6.87 0.67
C ASP A 90 -12.50 8.11 -0.22
N VAL A 91 -12.03 7.91 -1.46
CA VAL A 91 -11.87 9.01 -2.43
C VAL A 91 -13.20 9.68 -2.75
N ALA A 92 -14.28 8.91 -2.93
CA ALA A 92 -15.60 9.48 -3.18
C ALA A 92 -16.09 10.31 -1.98
N THR A 93 -15.85 9.84 -0.76
CA THR A 93 -16.24 10.54 0.48
C THR A 93 -15.42 11.80 0.70
N PHE A 94 -14.13 11.78 0.32
CA PHE A 94 -13.23 12.93 0.48
C PHE A 94 -13.52 14.07 -0.50
N VAL A 95 -13.98 13.75 -1.71
CA VAL A 95 -14.25 14.73 -2.78
C VAL A 95 -15.70 15.24 -2.78
N ALA A 96 -16.63 14.49 -2.19
CA ALA A 96 -18.06 14.84 -2.11
C ALA A 96 -18.30 16.15 -1.34
#